data_AF-A0A7G1NVT6-F1
#
_entry.id   AF-A0A7G1NVT6-F1
#
_cell.length_a   1.000
_cell.length_b   1.000
_cell.length_c   1.000
_cell.angle_alpha   90.00
_cell.angle_beta   90.00
_cell.angle_gamma   90.00
#
_symmetry.space_group_name_H-M   'P 1'
#
loop_
_entity.id
_entity.type
_entity.pdbx_description
1 polymer ?
#
loop_
_entity_poly.entity_id
_entity_poly.type
_entity_poly.pdbx_seq_one_letter_code
_entity_poly.pdbx_strand_id
1 'polypeptide(L)'
;MCDDADLLAPIDRAADEMPEAVARLIKAYSAAGYTVETAQQTPIYSRLNVIDPSTGSQTKVELGVAEFLRHAPVPSELGPVLHRYDVAAGKTGALFTRAEARDAIGVDGLLKTGYSRERLIELATQNDAGFDRRMFADALRRVQRYTDKQYAAYGLDTQEPPRSASSSTTGNNNSPSPNPTKIAAEPE
;
A
#
# COMPACT_ATOMS: atom_id res chain seq x y z
N MET A 1 -10.33 -4.90 6.00
CA MET A 1 -9.57 -6.15 6.27
C MET A 1 -9.04 -6.67 4.93
N CYS A 2 -7.94 -7.42 4.89
CA CYS A 2 -7.52 -8.12 3.67
C CYS A 2 -8.01 -9.56 3.79
N ASP A 3 -8.88 -9.98 2.87
CA ASP A 3 -9.54 -11.29 2.92
C ASP A 3 -8.82 -12.34 2.05
N ASP A 4 -7.68 -11.96 1.49
CA ASP A 4 -6.86 -12.79 0.59
C ASP A 4 -5.50 -13.09 1.24
N ALA A 5 -4.96 -14.28 0.97
CA ALA A 5 -3.63 -14.71 1.40
C ALA A 5 -2.73 -14.98 0.20
N ASP A 6 -1.59 -14.28 0.12
CA ASP A 6 -0.60 -14.44 -0.95
C ASP A 6 0.64 -15.18 -0.43
N LEU A 7 0.98 -16.28 -1.10
CA LEU A 7 2.19 -17.06 -0.86
C LEU A 7 3.11 -16.91 -2.07
N LEU A 8 4.37 -16.60 -1.80
CA LEU A 8 5.35 -16.32 -2.85
C LEU A 8 6.47 -17.36 -2.84
N ALA A 9 6.81 -17.84 -4.04
CA ALA A 9 7.95 -18.71 -4.28
C ALA A 9 9.00 -18.00 -5.14
N PRO A 10 10.31 -18.20 -4.86
CA PRO A 10 11.38 -17.84 -5.79
C PRO A 10 11.22 -18.54 -7.16
N ILE A 11 11.52 -17.83 -8.25
CA ILE A 11 11.30 -18.32 -9.63
C ILE A 11 12.06 -19.61 -9.94
N ASP A 12 13.27 -19.75 -9.40
CA ASP A 12 14.17 -20.89 -9.59
C ASP A 12 13.65 -22.19 -8.97
N ARG A 13 12.72 -22.09 -8.02
CA ARG A 13 12.12 -23.24 -7.31
C ARG A 13 10.68 -23.50 -7.71
N ALA A 14 10.03 -22.50 -8.29
CA ALA A 14 8.59 -22.51 -8.46
C ALA A 14 8.08 -23.60 -9.40
N ALA A 15 8.75 -23.81 -10.54
CA ALA A 15 8.30 -24.79 -11.54
C ALA A 15 8.24 -26.22 -10.95
N ASP A 16 9.19 -26.57 -10.08
CA ASP A 16 9.30 -27.90 -9.51
C ASP A 16 8.51 -28.06 -8.21
N GLU A 17 8.45 -27.02 -7.37
CA GLU A 17 7.90 -27.14 -6.02
C GLU A 17 6.44 -26.66 -5.90
N MET A 18 5.97 -25.80 -6.82
CA MET A 18 4.63 -25.20 -6.70
C MET A 18 3.50 -26.24 -6.80
N PRO A 19 3.53 -27.24 -7.71
CA PRO A 19 2.49 -28.27 -7.73
C PRO A 19 2.38 -29.04 -6.40
N GLU A 20 3.51 -29.38 -5.80
CA GLU A 20 3.53 -30.06 -4.50
C GLU A 20 3.08 -29.14 -3.36
N ALA A 21 3.46 -27.86 -3.40
CA ALA A 21 3.02 -26.88 -2.42
C ALA A 21 1.49 -26.69 -2.45
N VAL A 22 0.91 -26.60 -3.65
CA VAL A 22 -0.55 -26.55 -3.84
C VAL A 22 -1.22 -27.81 -3.28
N ALA A 23 -0.68 -29.00 -3.58
CA ALA A 23 -1.22 -30.25 -3.05
C ALA A 23 -1.16 -30.30 -1.51
N ARG A 24 -0.08 -29.81 -0.91
CA ARG A 24 0.06 -29.70 0.55
C ARG A 24 -0.98 -28.75 1.16
N LEU A 25 -1.24 -27.61 0.52
CA LEU A 25 -2.26 -26.66 0.99
C LEU A 25 -3.67 -27.24 0.92
N ILE A 26 -4.03 -27.85 -0.21
CA ILE A 26 -5.34 -28.50 -0.37
C ILE A 26 -5.53 -29.53 0.74
N LYS A 27 -4.53 -30.40 0.95
CA LYS A 27 -4.57 -31.40 2.02
C LYS A 27 -4.72 -30.78 3.41
N ALA A 28 -3.98 -29.72 3.71
CA ALA A 28 -4.01 -29.07 5.01
C ALA A 28 -5.38 -28.40 5.29
N TYR A 29 -5.91 -27.64 4.33
CA TYR A 29 -7.22 -27.01 4.46
C TYR A 29 -8.35 -28.04 4.56
N SER A 30 -8.32 -29.10 3.75
CA SER A 30 -9.31 -30.18 3.84
C SER A 30 -9.23 -30.94 5.17
N ALA A 31 -8.03 -31.18 5.70
CA ALA A 31 -7.86 -31.78 7.02
C ALA A 31 -8.38 -30.89 8.16
N ALA A 32 -8.36 -29.57 7.96
CA ALA A 32 -8.94 -28.59 8.87
C ALA A 32 -10.47 -28.41 8.68
N GLY A 33 -11.09 -29.13 7.75
CA GLY A 33 -12.55 -29.12 7.53
C GLY A 33 -13.04 -28.10 6.51
N TYR A 34 -12.14 -27.44 5.77
CA TYR A 34 -12.50 -26.53 4.69
C TYR A 34 -12.70 -27.25 3.36
N THR A 35 -13.59 -26.74 2.52
CA THR A 35 -13.68 -27.12 1.12
C THR A 35 -12.68 -26.29 0.32
N VAL A 36 -11.92 -26.91 -0.58
CA VAL A 36 -10.94 -26.21 -1.40
C VAL A 36 -11.24 -26.43 -2.88
N GLU A 37 -11.42 -25.35 -3.61
CA GLU A 37 -11.59 -25.37 -5.06
C GLU A 37 -10.38 -24.74 -5.74
N THR A 38 -9.84 -25.40 -6.76
CA THR A 38 -8.76 -24.82 -7.57
C THR A 38 -9.37 -23.97 -8.68
N ALA A 39 -9.32 -22.65 -8.51
CA ALA A 39 -9.90 -21.69 -9.46
C ALA A 39 -9.01 -21.48 -10.69
N GLN A 40 -7.68 -21.52 -10.51
CA GLN A 40 -6.72 -21.39 -11.58
C GLN A 40 -5.43 -22.10 -11.19
N GLN A 41 -4.78 -22.76 -12.14
CA GLN A 41 -3.47 -23.37 -11.93
C GLN A 41 -2.64 -23.30 -13.21
N THR A 42 -1.42 -22.80 -13.06
CA THR A 42 -0.37 -22.71 -14.06
C THR A 42 0.96 -23.10 -13.39
N PRO A 43 2.05 -23.33 -14.14
CA PRO A 43 3.34 -23.68 -13.53
C PRO A 43 3.91 -22.63 -12.55
N ILE A 44 3.51 -21.37 -12.67
CA ILE A 44 4.08 -20.24 -11.89
C ILE A 44 3.03 -19.49 -11.05
N TYR A 45 1.78 -19.93 -11.11
CA TYR A 45 0.68 -19.28 -10.41
C TYR A 45 -0.47 -20.25 -10.17
N SER A 46 -1.00 -20.27 -8.96
CA SER A 46 -2.21 -21.00 -8.59
C SER A 46 -3.11 -20.14 -7.71
N ARG A 47 -4.42 -20.25 -7.91
CA ARG A 47 -5.44 -19.63 -7.06
C ARG A 47 -6.37 -20.70 -6.54
N LEU A 48 -6.49 -20.75 -5.22
CA LEU A 48 -7.43 -21.60 -4.51
C LEU A 48 -8.53 -20.74 -3.89
N ASN A 49 -9.75 -21.25 -3.92
CA ASN A 49 -10.86 -20.76 -3.12
C ASN A 49 -11.03 -21.70 -1.92
N VAL A 50 -10.75 -21.19 -0.72
CA VAL A 50 -10.95 -21.93 0.53
C VAL A 50 -12.29 -21.50 1.11
N ILE A 51 -13.18 -22.46 1.28
CA ILE A 51 -14.58 -22.23 1.66
C ILE A 51 -14.79 -22.87 3.03
N ASP A 52 -15.30 -22.07 3.96
CA ASP A 52 -15.80 -22.55 5.24
C ASP A 52 -17.21 -23.10 5.05
N PRO A 53 -17.43 -24.42 5.15
CA PRO A 53 -18.76 -25.01 4.94
C PRO A 53 -19.77 -24.60 6.02
N SER A 54 -19.33 -24.13 7.19
CA SER A 54 -20.22 -23.74 8.28
C SER A 54 -20.83 -22.35 8.09
N THR A 55 -20.10 -21.45 7.44
CA THR A 55 -20.53 -20.07 7.19
C THR A 55 -20.83 -19.78 5.72
N GLY A 56 -20.33 -20.60 4.81
CA GLY A 56 -20.32 -20.34 3.38
C GLY A 56 -19.32 -19.27 2.95
N SER A 57 -18.47 -18.78 3.88
CA SER A 57 -17.48 -17.74 3.58
C SER A 57 -16.37 -18.30 2.72
N GLN A 58 -15.88 -17.49 1.77
CA GLN A 58 -14.81 -17.86 0.84
C GLN A 58 -13.64 -16.90 0.98
N THR A 59 -12.44 -17.46 1.11
CA THR A 59 -11.15 -16.76 1.12
C THR A 59 -10.32 -17.19 -0.07
N LYS A 60 -9.69 -16.24 -0.77
CA LYS A 60 -8.77 -16.57 -1.86
C LYS A 60 -7.37 -16.78 -1.30
N VAL A 61 -6.75 -17.87 -1.70
CA VAL A 61 -5.35 -18.17 -1.42
C VAL A 61 -4.61 -18.25 -2.74
N GLU A 62 -3.67 -17.34 -2.94
CA GLU A 62 -2.89 -17.26 -4.17
C GLU A 62 -1.45 -17.71 -3.90
N LEU A 63 -0.93 -18.51 -4.81
CA LEU A 63 0.45 -18.94 -4.84
C LEU A 63 1.04 -18.41 -6.13
N GLY A 64 2.07 -17.59 -6.03
CA GLY A 64 2.69 -16.97 -7.19
C GLY A 64 4.20 -17.00 -7.13
N VAL A 65 4.82 -16.90 -8.30
CA VAL A 65 6.23 -16.56 -8.40
C VAL A 65 6.44 -15.08 -8.12
N ALA A 66 7.41 -14.77 -7.28
CA ALA A 66 7.94 -13.42 -7.16
C ALA A 66 9.38 -13.40 -7.65
N GLU A 67 9.58 -12.88 -8.86
CA GLU A 67 10.91 -12.76 -9.51
C GLU A 67 11.85 -11.80 -8.78
N PHE A 68 11.35 -11.10 -7.77
CA PHE A 68 11.96 -9.88 -7.25
C PHE A 68 12.21 -9.92 -5.73
N LEU A 69 12.03 -11.07 -5.07
CA LEU A 69 12.35 -11.17 -3.64
C LEU A 69 13.86 -11.01 -3.43
N ARG A 70 14.28 -9.91 -2.78
CA ARG A 70 15.70 -9.58 -2.60
C ARG A 70 16.24 -9.98 -1.23
N HIS A 71 15.37 -10.28 -0.27
CA HIS A 71 15.75 -10.62 1.08
C HIS A 71 15.20 -11.99 1.47
N ALA A 72 15.88 -12.64 2.41
CA ALA A 72 15.39 -13.89 2.97
C ALA A 72 14.06 -13.66 3.72
N PRO A 73 13.12 -14.64 3.69
CA PRO A 73 11.91 -14.58 4.49
C PRO A 73 12.22 -14.43 5.99
N VAL A 74 11.37 -13.68 6.68
CA VAL A 74 11.46 -13.44 8.13
C VAL A 74 10.59 -14.47 8.85
N PRO A 75 11.12 -15.21 9.83
CA PRO A 75 10.32 -16.13 10.64
C PRO A 75 9.20 -15.40 11.40
N SER A 76 8.01 -16.01 11.48
CA SER A 76 6.89 -15.53 12.30
C SER A 76 6.07 -16.71 12.84
N GLU A 77 5.14 -16.44 13.74
CA GLU A 77 4.20 -17.44 14.28
C GLU A 77 3.31 -18.08 13.21
N LEU A 78 3.08 -17.37 12.10
CA LEU A 78 2.30 -17.85 10.95
C LEU A 78 3.16 -18.58 9.92
N GLY A 79 4.46 -18.75 10.19
CA GLY A 79 5.46 -19.24 9.25
C GLY A 79 6.31 -18.12 8.65
N PRO A 80 7.17 -18.42 7.66
CA PRO A 80 8.02 -17.42 7.02
C PRO A 80 7.18 -16.38 6.27
N VAL A 81 7.41 -15.10 6.55
CA VAL A 81 6.76 -13.97 5.89
C VAL A 81 7.75 -13.13 5.11
N LEU A 82 7.26 -12.30 4.21
CA LEU A 82 8.10 -11.42 3.42
C LEU A 82 8.88 -10.43 4.29
N HIS A 83 10.12 -10.18 3.90
CA HIS A 83 10.90 -9.10 4.48
C HIS A 83 10.23 -7.76 4.18
N ARG A 84 10.22 -6.84 5.15
CA ARG A 84 9.53 -5.55 5.06
C ARG A 84 9.89 -4.71 3.83
N TYR A 85 11.13 -4.82 3.34
CA TYR A 85 11.58 -4.09 2.15
C TYR A 85 11.03 -4.67 0.85
N ASP A 86 10.86 -5.99 0.78
CA ASP A 86 10.25 -6.64 -0.37
C ASP A 86 8.73 -6.37 -0.39
N VAL A 87 8.09 -6.30 0.80
CA VAL A 87 6.69 -5.83 0.92
C VAL A 87 6.55 -4.39 0.42
N ALA A 88 7.46 -3.50 0.83
CA ALA A 88 7.43 -2.09 0.42
C ALA A 88 7.66 -1.90 -1.08
N ALA A 89 8.61 -2.65 -1.65
CA ALA A 89 8.86 -2.69 -3.08
C ALA A 89 7.65 -3.21 -3.86
N GLY A 90 7.10 -4.36 -3.44
CA GLY A 90 5.94 -4.98 -4.09
C GLY A 90 4.69 -4.09 -4.09
N LYS A 91 4.37 -3.44 -2.96
CA LYS A 91 3.23 -2.51 -2.89
C LYS A 91 3.43 -1.28 -3.79
N THR A 92 4.64 -0.74 -3.84
CA THR A 92 4.96 0.42 -4.67
C THR A 92 4.99 0.06 -6.16
N GLY A 93 5.50 -1.11 -6.52
CA GLY A 93 5.47 -1.66 -7.88
C GLY A 93 4.06 -1.99 -8.36
N ALA A 94 3.20 -2.49 -7.48
CA ALA A 94 1.78 -2.69 -7.78
C ALA A 94 1.07 -1.36 -8.08
N LEU A 95 1.33 -0.32 -7.28
CA LEU A 95 0.81 1.02 -7.54
C LEU A 95 1.31 1.59 -8.87
N PHE A 96 2.58 1.35 -9.20
CA PHE A 96 3.19 1.76 -10.46
C PHE A 96 2.51 1.11 -11.68
N THR A 97 2.29 -0.21 -11.63
CA THR A 97 1.80 -0.98 -12.78
C THR A 97 0.29 -0.93 -12.93
N ARG A 98 -0.46 -1.10 -11.84
CA ARG A 98 -1.94 -1.19 -11.86
C ARG A 98 -2.61 0.15 -11.66
N ALA A 99 -2.07 0.95 -10.74
CA ALA A 99 -2.63 2.22 -10.31
C ALA A 99 -4.08 2.07 -9.78
N GLU A 100 -4.31 1.11 -8.87
CA GLU A 100 -5.60 0.88 -8.21
C GLU A 100 -5.67 1.53 -6.82
N ALA A 101 -6.89 1.81 -6.33
CA ALA A 101 -7.10 2.44 -5.02
C ALA A 101 -6.43 1.67 -3.86
N ARG A 102 -6.55 0.33 -3.85
CA ARG A 102 -5.90 -0.54 -2.83
C ARG A 102 -4.37 -0.42 -2.81
N ASP A 103 -3.76 -0.17 -3.96
CA ASP A 103 -2.31 -0.05 -4.05
C ASP A 103 -1.84 1.27 -3.42
N ALA A 104 -2.59 2.35 -3.63
CA ALA A 104 -2.33 3.62 -2.94
C ALA A 104 -2.58 3.53 -1.44
N ILE A 105 -3.63 2.83 -1.00
CA ILE A 105 -3.84 2.56 0.44
C ILE A 105 -2.64 1.79 1.01
N GLY A 106 -2.13 0.79 0.28
CA GLY A 106 -0.94 0.04 0.68
C GLY A 106 0.30 0.92 0.81
N VAL A 107 0.53 1.83 -0.14
CA VAL A 107 1.66 2.77 -0.10
C VAL A 107 1.50 3.83 0.98
N ASP A 108 0.29 4.37 1.18
CA ASP A 108 0.00 5.30 2.28
C ASP A 108 0.23 4.66 3.65
N GLY A 109 -0.17 3.40 3.82
CA GLY A 109 0.15 2.61 5.02
C GLY A 109 1.66 2.55 5.30
N LEU A 110 2.48 2.30 4.27
CA LEU A 110 3.94 2.29 4.41
C LEU A 110 4.49 3.66 4.82
N LEU A 111 3.98 4.75 4.23
CA LEU A 111 4.36 6.11 4.62
C LEU A 111 4.05 6.38 6.10
N LYS A 112 2.87 5.96 6.56
CA LYS A 112 2.46 6.08 7.98
C LYS A 112 3.34 5.27 8.93
N THR A 113 3.95 4.17 8.47
CA THR A 113 4.94 3.42 9.26
C THR A 113 6.34 4.05 9.30
N GLY A 114 6.55 5.15 8.59
CA GLY A 114 7.81 5.92 8.62
C GLY A 114 8.73 5.75 7.40
N TYR A 115 8.29 5.07 6.34
CA TYR A 115 9.04 5.08 5.08
C TYR A 115 8.98 6.45 4.41
N SER A 116 10.12 6.93 3.89
CA SER A 116 10.12 8.11 3.01
C SER A 116 9.69 7.73 1.59
N ARG A 117 9.18 8.70 0.84
CA ARG A 117 8.80 8.52 -0.58
C ARG A 117 9.99 8.10 -1.42
N GLU A 118 11.14 8.71 -1.14
CA GLU A 118 12.41 8.43 -1.81
C GLU A 118 12.83 6.98 -1.57
N ARG A 119 12.68 6.48 -0.33
CA ARG A 119 13.02 5.10 0.00
C ARG A 119 12.08 4.10 -0.69
N LEU A 120 10.78 4.40 -0.77
CA LEU A 120 9.84 3.54 -1.49
C LEU A 120 10.16 3.47 -2.99
N ILE A 121 10.49 4.62 -3.60
CA ILE A 121 10.91 4.68 -5.01
C ILE A 121 12.21 3.92 -5.22
N GLU A 122 13.19 4.08 -4.33
CA GLU A 122 14.47 3.35 -4.39
C GLU A 122 14.24 1.84 -4.34
N LEU A 123 13.45 1.37 -3.37
CA LEU A 123 13.13 -0.05 -3.21
C LEU A 123 12.41 -0.61 -4.44
N ALA A 124 11.43 0.12 -5.00
CA ALA A 124 10.74 -0.29 -6.21
C ALA A 124 11.68 -0.34 -7.43
N THR A 125 12.58 0.63 -7.57
CA THR A 125 13.57 0.67 -8.66
C THR A 125 14.58 -0.47 -8.58
N GLN A 126 14.98 -0.87 -7.37
CA GLN A 126 15.85 -2.03 -7.18
C GLN A 126 15.17 -3.36 -7.52
N ASN A 127 13.84 -3.37 -7.49
CA ASN A 127 13.01 -4.56 -7.63
C ASN A 127 12.55 -4.76 -9.09
N ASP A 128 12.38 -3.67 -9.83
CA ASP A 128 11.95 -3.66 -11.22
C ASP A 128 12.81 -2.68 -12.03
N ALA A 129 13.62 -3.22 -12.94
CA ALA A 129 14.47 -2.43 -13.83
C ALA A 129 13.67 -1.56 -14.82
N GLY A 130 12.39 -1.87 -15.04
CA GLY A 130 11.44 -1.09 -15.83
C GLY A 130 10.78 0.05 -15.07
N PHE A 131 11.07 0.24 -13.78
CA PHE A 131 10.47 1.32 -12.99
C PHE A 131 10.95 2.70 -13.49
N ASP A 132 10.02 3.50 -14.02
CA ASP A 132 10.28 4.88 -14.45
C ASP A 132 9.50 5.87 -13.56
N ARG A 133 10.22 6.85 -13.00
CA ARG A 133 9.65 7.85 -12.08
C ARG A 133 8.55 8.72 -12.70
N ARG A 134 8.61 9.01 -14.01
CA ARG A 134 7.59 9.81 -14.69
C ARG A 134 6.32 8.98 -14.88
N MET A 135 6.47 7.74 -15.33
CA MET A 135 5.35 6.79 -15.40
C MET A 135 4.72 6.55 -14.02
N PHE A 136 5.52 6.50 -12.96
CA PHE A 136 5.00 6.42 -11.60
C PHE A 136 4.22 7.68 -11.18
N ALA A 137 4.68 8.87 -11.54
CA ALA A 137 3.92 10.10 -11.33
C ALA A 137 2.56 10.06 -12.07
N ASP A 138 2.52 9.46 -13.26
CA ASP A 138 1.28 9.29 -14.04
C ASP A 138 0.33 8.30 -13.34
N ALA A 139 0.85 7.21 -12.80
CA ALA A 139 0.10 6.26 -11.98
C ALA A 139 -0.50 6.95 -10.74
N LEU A 140 0.27 7.76 -10.03
CA LEU A 140 -0.23 8.54 -8.88
C LEU A 140 -1.35 9.51 -9.30
N ARG A 141 -1.20 10.20 -10.43
CA ARG A 141 -2.25 11.07 -10.98
C ARG A 141 -3.51 10.30 -11.37
N ARG A 142 -3.40 9.04 -11.80
CA ARG A 142 -4.57 8.17 -12.06
C ARG A 142 -5.32 7.87 -10.77
N VAL A 143 -4.61 7.51 -9.71
CA VAL A 143 -5.20 7.11 -8.43
C VAL A 143 -5.84 8.28 -7.68
N GLN A 144 -5.30 9.49 -7.85
CA GLN A 144 -5.93 10.73 -7.34
C GLN A 144 -7.31 11.02 -7.94
N ARG A 145 -7.67 10.42 -9.08
CA ARG A 145 -8.99 10.60 -9.70
C ARG A 145 -10.05 9.66 -9.15
N TYR A 146 -9.68 8.69 -8.31
CA TYR A 146 -10.68 7.85 -7.65
C TYR A 146 -11.47 8.66 -6.64
N THR A 147 -12.78 8.44 -6.64
CA THR A 147 -13.72 9.10 -5.75
C THR A 147 -13.63 8.55 -4.32
N ASP A 148 -14.00 9.36 -3.33
CA ASP A 148 -14.08 8.93 -1.92
C ASP A 148 -14.89 7.64 -1.74
N LYS A 149 -15.92 7.40 -2.57
CA LYS A 149 -16.71 6.16 -2.56
C LYS A 149 -15.89 4.91 -2.92
N GLN A 150 -14.89 5.03 -3.78
CA GLN A 150 -14.01 3.93 -4.16
C GLN A 150 -12.97 3.61 -3.07
N TYR A 151 -12.62 4.58 -2.23
CA TYR A 151 -11.83 4.37 -1.02
C TYR A 151 -12.67 3.88 0.17
N ALA A 152 -13.92 4.35 0.27
CA ALA A 152 -14.87 3.94 1.31
C ALA A 152 -15.20 2.44 1.27
N ALA A 153 -15.11 1.80 0.09
CA ALA A 153 -15.21 0.35 -0.06
C ALA A 153 -14.15 -0.43 0.73
N TYR A 154 -13.07 0.23 1.16
CA TYR A 154 -12.03 -0.33 2.02
C TYR A 154 -12.15 0.08 3.49
N GLY A 155 -13.29 0.67 3.89
CA GLY A 155 -13.55 1.11 5.27
C GLY A 155 -12.80 2.39 5.67
N LEU A 156 -12.35 3.17 4.69
CA LEU A 156 -11.75 4.48 4.92
C LEU A 156 -12.85 5.55 4.88
N ASP A 157 -13.46 5.84 6.03
CA ASP A 157 -14.29 7.03 6.17
C ASP A 157 -13.41 8.28 6.15
N THR A 158 -13.70 9.21 5.24
CA THR A 158 -13.06 10.51 5.16
C THR A 158 -13.53 11.40 6.32
N GLN A 159 -12.80 11.35 7.43
CA GLN A 159 -12.78 12.44 8.41
C GLN A 159 -11.34 12.97 8.51
N GLU A 160 -11.01 13.95 7.65
CA GLU A 160 -10.68 15.32 8.05
C GLU A 160 -10.30 16.18 6.81
N PRO A 161 -11.06 17.25 6.47
CA PRO A 161 -10.66 18.20 5.44
C PRO A 161 -9.53 19.13 5.93
N PRO A 162 -8.71 19.71 5.02
CA PRO A 162 -7.51 20.45 5.37
C PRO A 162 -7.82 21.74 6.12
N ARG A 163 -7.17 21.97 7.28
CA ARG A 163 -7.15 23.29 7.91
C ARG A 163 -6.26 24.24 7.11
N SER A 164 -6.89 24.98 6.21
CA SER A 164 -6.37 26.26 5.72
C SER A 164 -6.42 27.27 6.87
N ALA A 165 -5.28 27.56 7.51
CA ALA A 165 -5.16 28.71 8.40
C ALA A 165 -4.65 29.92 7.61
N SER A 166 -5.54 30.56 6.86
CA SER A 166 -5.41 31.98 6.51
C SER A 166 -6.23 32.78 7.52
N SER A 167 -5.57 33.41 8.48
CA SER A 167 -6.21 34.39 9.36
C SER A 167 -5.45 35.72 9.30
N SER A 168 -5.77 36.51 8.27
CA SER A 168 -5.73 37.95 8.36
C SER A 168 -6.98 38.40 9.12
N THR A 169 -6.82 38.96 10.32
CA THR A 169 -7.89 39.73 10.95
C THR A 169 -7.28 40.95 11.61
N THR A 170 -7.42 42.05 10.88
CA THR A 170 -7.72 43.41 11.32
C THR A 170 -8.00 43.55 12.82
N GLY A 171 -7.06 44.11 13.57
CA GLY A 171 -7.27 44.69 14.89
C GLY A 171 -7.37 46.20 14.79
N ASN A 172 -8.59 46.72 14.69
CA ASN A 172 -8.92 48.13 14.84
C ASN A 172 -9.15 48.43 16.32
N ASN A 173 -8.31 49.25 16.96
CA ASN A 173 -8.61 49.85 18.26
C ASN A 173 -8.21 51.33 18.23
N ASN A 174 -9.21 52.18 18.39
CA ASN A 174 -9.08 53.64 18.36
C ASN A 174 -9.34 54.20 19.77
N SER A 175 -8.60 55.27 20.09
CA SER A 175 -8.78 56.28 21.16
C SER A 175 -7.91 56.16 22.43
N PRO A 176 -7.53 57.29 23.06
CA PRO A 176 -7.10 58.56 22.48
C PRO A 176 -5.78 59.11 23.09
N SER A 177 -5.24 60.11 22.41
CA SER A 177 -4.07 60.99 22.69
C SER A 177 -3.83 61.38 24.16
N PRO A 178 -2.58 61.74 24.52
CA PRO A 178 -2.24 63.16 24.48
C PRO A 178 -0.86 63.47 23.85
N ASN A 179 -0.82 64.58 23.11
CA ASN A 179 0.40 65.30 22.68
C ASN A 179 0.99 66.05 23.91
N PRO A 180 2.29 66.39 23.98
CA PRO A 180 2.80 67.50 23.16
C PRO A 180 4.31 67.44 22.76
N THR A 181 4.65 68.25 21.74
CA THR A 181 5.92 69.01 21.56
C THR A 181 7.00 68.47 20.59
N LYS A 182 6.94 68.96 19.34
CA LYS A 182 7.90 69.83 18.62
C LYS A 182 9.43 69.57 18.79
N ILE A 183 10.13 69.42 17.65
CA ILE A 183 11.45 69.99 17.21
C ILE A 183 11.83 69.17 15.93
N ALA A 184 11.62 69.62 14.69
CA ALA A 184 12.39 70.58 13.87
C ALA A 184 13.87 70.19 13.61
N ALA A 185 14.18 69.81 12.36
CA ALA A 185 15.26 70.36 11.51
C ALA A 185 15.87 69.31 10.54
N GLU A 186 15.63 69.49 9.23
CA GLU A 186 16.61 69.17 8.17
C GLU A 186 17.69 70.27 8.15
N PRO A 187 18.91 69.99 7.67
CA PRO A 187 19.28 70.25 6.26
C PRO A 187 20.21 69.14 5.69
N GLU A 188 20.61 69.03 4.41
CA GLU A 188 20.60 69.85 3.18
C GLU A 188 20.16 68.99 1.97
#